data_AF-A0A2J8U6D1-F1
#
_entry.id   AF-A0A2J8U6D1-F1
#
_cell.length_a   1.000
_cell.length_b   1.000
_cell.length_c   1.000
_cell.angle_alpha   90.00
_cell.angle_beta   90.00
_cell.angle_gamma   90.00
#
_symmetry.space_group_name_H-M   'P 1'
#
loop_
_entity.id
_entity.type
_entity.pdbx_description
1 polymer ?
#
loop_
_entity_poly.entity_id
_entity_poly.type
_entity_poly.pdbx_seq_one_letter_code
_entity_poly.pdbx_strand_id
1 'polypeptide(L)'
;EASVARETDAHLANPVLPDEVLQEAVPGSIRTAEHFLGFLRRLLEYVKWRLRVQHVVQESPPAFLSGLAQRVCIQRKPLRFCAERLRSLLYTLEITDLADFSPLTLLANFATLVSTYAKGFTIIIEPFDDRTPTIANPILHFSCMDASLAIKPVFERFQSVIITSGTLSPLDIYPKILDFHPVTMATFTMTLARVCLCPML
;
A
#
# COMPACT_ATOMS: atom_id res chain seq x y z
N GLU A 1 -18.47 1.39 12.31
CA GLU A 1 -18.01 -0.02 12.21
C GLU A 1 -16.52 -0.14 11.93
N ALA A 2 -15.95 0.51 10.91
CA ALA A 2 -14.50 0.44 10.62
C ALA A 2 -13.57 0.96 11.76
N SER A 3 -13.99 2.01 12.49
CA SER A 3 -13.25 2.50 13.68
C SER A 3 -13.27 1.49 14.83
N VAL A 4 -14.43 0.85 15.06
CA VAL A 4 -14.60 -0.16 16.11
C VAL A 4 -13.85 -1.45 15.75
N ALA A 5 -13.86 -1.86 14.49
CA ALA A 5 -13.08 -3.00 14.00
C ALA A 5 -11.56 -2.80 14.09
N ARG A 6 -11.10 -1.54 14.08
CA ARG A 6 -9.69 -1.15 14.34
C ARG A 6 -9.32 -1.20 15.83
N GLU A 7 -10.29 -1.03 16.72
CA GLU A 7 -10.14 -1.16 18.18
C GLU A 7 -10.24 -2.62 18.63
N THR A 8 -10.98 -3.47 17.91
CA THR A 8 -11.24 -4.88 18.28
C THR A 8 -10.33 -5.90 17.59
N ASP A 9 -9.13 -5.51 17.12
CA ASP A 9 -8.05 -6.42 16.65
C ASP A 9 -8.42 -7.44 15.54
N ALA A 10 -9.55 -7.29 14.84
CA ALA A 10 -10.04 -8.31 13.91
C ALA A 10 -9.33 -8.32 12.54
N HIS A 11 -8.66 -7.22 12.16
CA HIS A 11 -7.95 -7.11 10.88
C HIS A 11 -6.72 -6.20 11.01
N LEU A 12 -5.55 -6.80 11.30
CA LEU A 12 -4.29 -6.21 10.86
C LEU A 12 -4.24 -6.30 9.32
N ALA A 13 -3.94 -5.18 8.68
CA ALA A 13 -3.75 -4.99 7.23
C ALA A 13 -5.00 -4.71 6.38
N ASN A 14 -5.52 -3.50 6.52
CA ASN A 14 -5.67 -2.65 5.33
C ASN A 14 -4.55 -1.59 5.45
N PRO A 15 -3.80 -1.23 4.39
CA PRO A 15 -2.82 -0.17 4.47
C PRO A 15 -3.49 1.04 5.11
N VAL A 16 -2.88 1.55 6.17
CA VAL A 16 -3.42 2.48 7.17
C VAL A 16 -4.09 3.68 6.51
N LEU A 17 -5.34 3.52 6.04
CA LEU A 17 -6.13 4.62 5.55
C LEU A 17 -6.19 5.63 6.71
N PRO A 18 -5.78 6.89 6.50
CA PRO A 18 -5.86 7.92 7.52
C PRO A 18 -7.28 7.92 8.09
N ASP A 19 -7.41 8.08 9.42
CA ASP A 19 -8.72 8.04 10.09
C ASP A 19 -9.71 9.06 9.51
N GLU A 20 -9.20 10.13 8.89
CA GLU A 20 -9.97 11.13 8.13
C GLU A 20 -10.77 10.53 6.96
N VAL A 21 -10.25 9.51 6.29
CA VAL A 21 -10.95 8.82 5.18
C VAL A 21 -12.08 7.93 5.71
N LEU A 22 -11.97 7.45 6.96
CA LEU A 22 -12.99 6.59 7.58
C LEU A 22 -14.18 7.38 8.13
N GLN A 23 -14.01 8.67 8.44
CA GLN A 23 -15.05 9.52 9.03
C GLN A 23 -15.85 10.32 7.98
N GLU A 24 -15.29 10.53 6.78
CA GLU A 24 -15.96 11.29 5.73
C GLU A 24 -17.01 10.46 4.97
N ALA A 25 -18.14 11.10 4.66
CA ALA A 25 -19.16 10.51 3.81
C ALA A 25 -18.66 10.31 2.37
N VAL A 26 -19.07 9.19 1.76
CA VAL A 26 -18.76 8.87 0.36
C VAL A 26 -19.13 10.05 -0.57
N PRO A 27 -18.20 10.53 -1.41
CA PRO A 27 -18.41 11.65 -2.31
C PRO A 27 -19.62 11.44 -3.22
N GLY A 28 -20.40 12.51 -3.42
CA GLY A 28 -21.65 12.48 -4.22
C GLY A 28 -21.48 11.93 -5.63
N SER A 29 -20.30 12.13 -6.25
CA SER A 29 -19.99 11.69 -7.61
C SER A 29 -19.89 10.17 -7.79
N ILE A 30 -19.68 9.40 -6.71
CA ILE A 30 -19.53 7.93 -6.76
C ILE A 30 -20.62 7.20 -5.96
N ARG A 31 -21.70 7.91 -5.56
CA ARG A 31 -22.81 7.31 -4.80
C ARG A 31 -23.60 6.31 -5.64
N THR A 32 -24.01 6.69 -6.85
CA THR A 32 -24.74 5.80 -7.76
C THR A 32 -23.81 4.76 -8.39
N ALA A 33 -24.29 3.52 -8.47
CA ALA A 33 -23.50 2.40 -8.98
C ALA A 33 -23.05 2.60 -10.44
N GLU A 34 -23.92 3.12 -11.29
CA GLU A 34 -23.62 3.39 -12.71
C GLU A 34 -22.48 4.40 -12.89
N HIS A 35 -22.51 5.50 -12.13
CA HIS A 35 -21.43 6.49 -12.15
C HIS A 35 -20.12 5.90 -11.61
N PHE A 36 -20.18 5.04 -10.58
CA PHE A 36 -19.01 4.37 -10.06
C PHE A 36 -18.39 3.37 -11.06
N LEU A 37 -19.20 2.62 -11.79
CA LEU A 37 -18.71 1.75 -12.87
C LEU A 37 -18.09 2.56 -14.02
N GLY A 38 -18.70 3.69 -14.39
CA GLY A 38 -18.12 4.63 -15.35
C GLY A 38 -16.78 5.21 -14.87
N PHE A 39 -16.68 5.53 -13.59
CA PHE A 39 -15.44 5.99 -12.94
C PHE A 39 -14.34 4.92 -12.98
N LEU A 40 -14.64 3.68 -12.60
CA LEU A 40 -13.68 2.57 -12.64
C LEU A 40 -13.22 2.27 -14.06
N ARG A 41 -14.13 2.34 -15.04
CA ARG A 41 -13.79 2.16 -16.45
C ARG A 41 -12.79 3.23 -16.93
N ARG A 42 -13.03 4.50 -16.59
CA ARG A 42 -12.11 5.61 -16.91
C ARG A 42 -10.74 5.42 -16.27
N LEU A 43 -10.71 5.02 -14.99
CA LEU A 43 -9.47 4.73 -14.28
C LEU A 43 -8.70 3.57 -14.91
N LEU A 44 -9.39 2.48 -15.27
CA LEU A 44 -8.78 1.32 -15.91
C LEU A 44 -8.16 1.68 -17.27
N GLU A 45 -8.88 2.42 -18.11
CA GLU A 45 -8.37 2.84 -19.41
C GLU A 45 -7.16 3.78 -19.27
N TYR A 46 -7.12 4.64 -18.24
CA TYR A 46 -5.93 5.43 -17.92
C TYR A 46 -4.72 4.57 -17.58
N VAL A 47 -4.89 3.58 -16.69
CA VAL A 47 -3.80 2.69 -16.26
C VAL A 47 -3.31 1.85 -17.43
N LYS A 48 -4.21 1.30 -18.25
CA LYS A 48 -3.83 0.61 -19.50
C LYS A 48 -3.05 1.50 -20.44
N TRP A 49 -3.48 2.75 -20.63
CA TRP A 49 -2.77 3.70 -21.47
C TRP A 49 -1.36 4.01 -20.92
N ARG A 50 -1.21 4.13 -19.60
CA ARG A 50 0.09 4.30 -18.92
C ARG A 50 1.01 3.09 -19.07
N LEU A 51 0.47 1.87 -19.08
CA LEU A 51 1.21 0.61 -19.28
C LEU A 51 1.68 0.40 -20.73
N ARG A 52 1.21 1.18 -21.71
CA ARG A 52 1.66 1.07 -23.11
C ARG A 52 3.01 1.76 -23.39
N VAL A 53 3.59 2.43 -22.40
CA VAL A 53 4.89 3.07 -22.54
C VAL A 53 5.97 2.00 -22.72
N GLN A 54 6.92 2.19 -23.65
CA GLN A 54 7.97 1.21 -24.00
C GLN A 54 9.33 1.48 -23.35
N HIS A 55 9.40 2.39 -22.39
CA HIS A 55 10.60 2.67 -21.60
C HIS A 55 10.25 2.65 -20.11
N VAL A 56 11.25 2.41 -19.27
CA VAL A 56 11.07 2.46 -17.82
C VAL A 56 10.74 3.89 -17.40
N VAL A 57 9.66 4.05 -16.64
CA VAL A 57 9.21 5.37 -16.14
C VAL A 57 9.10 5.32 -14.64
N GLN A 58 9.79 6.25 -13.97
CA GLN A 58 9.61 6.51 -12.55
C GLN A 58 8.83 7.83 -12.37
N GLU A 59 7.72 7.77 -11.64
CA GLU A 59 6.89 8.92 -11.31
C GLU A 59 6.57 8.96 -9.82
N SER A 60 6.41 10.18 -9.29
CA SER A 60 5.88 10.36 -7.95
C SER A 60 4.34 10.23 -7.97
N PRO A 61 3.70 9.72 -6.90
CA PRO A 61 2.25 9.65 -6.80
C PRO A 61 1.51 10.97 -7.12
N PRO A 62 1.96 12.17 -6.66
CA PRO A 62 1.30 13.42 -7.02
C PRO A 62 1.43 13.76 -8.51
N ALA A 63 2.54 13.42 -9.17
CA ALA A 63 2.69 13.62 -10.61
C ALA A 63 1.71 12.73 -11.39
N PHE A 64 1.57 11.47 -10.97
CA PHE A 64 0.59 10.54 -11.53
C PHE A 64 -0.85 11.05 -11.34
N LEU A 65 -1.20 11.53 -10.13
CA LEU A 65 -2.52 12.13 -9.86
C LEU A 65 -2.80 13.37 -10.71
N SER A 66 -1.80 14.22 -10.94
CA SER A 66 -1.93 15.38 -11.83
C SER A 66 -2.22 14.97 -13.26
N GLY A 67 -1.47 13.99 -13.79
CA GLY A 67 -1.70 13.45 -15.13
C GLY A 67 -3.07 12.78 -15.28
N LEU A 68 -3.55 12.14 -14.22
CA LEU A 68 -4.86 11.49 -14.17
C LEU A 68 -5.98 12.53 -14.17
N ALA A 69 -5.84 13.60 -13.38
CA ALA A 69 -6.78 14.71 -13.35
C ALA A 69 -6.85 15.45 -14.70
N GLN A 70 -5.70 15.67 -15.35
CA GLN A 70 -5.64 16.40 -16.62
C GLN A 70 -6.24 15.61 -17.80
N ARG A 71 -5.99 14.30 -17.89
CA ARG A 71 -6.42 13.49 -19.05
C ARG A 71 -7.80 12.87 -18.88
N VAL A 72 -8.18 12.52 -17.65
CA VAL A 72 -9.37 11.70 -17.37
C VAL A 72 -10.37 12.42 -16.45
N CYS A 73 -10.03 13.65 -16.01
CA CYS A 73 -10.89 14.50 -15.19
C CYS A 73 -11.35 13.83 -13.88
N ILE A 74 -10.53 12.92 -13.34
CA ILE A 74 -10.77 12.29 -12.05
C ILE A 74 -9.96 13.03 -10.99
N GLN A 75 -10.66 13.53 -9.97
CA GLN A 75 -10.05 14.25 -8.86
C GLN A 75 -9.52 13.29 -7.78
N ARG A 76 -8.63 13.80 -6.93
CA ARG A 76 -8.04 13.06 -5.81
C ARG A 76 -9.08 12.56 -4.80
N LYS A 77 -10.10 13.37 -4.49
CA LYS A 77 -11.07 13.06 -3.43
C LYS A 77 -11.89 11.79 -3.70
N PRO A 78 -12.55 11.61 -4.87
CA PRO A 78 -13.22 10.35 -5.21
C PRO A 78 -12.31 9.11 -5.19
N LEU A 79 -11.04 9.30 -5.57
CA LEU A 79 -10.05 8.21 -5.64
C LEU A 79 -9.75 7.61 -4.25
N ARG A 80 -9.83 8.41 -3.18
CA ARG A 80 -9.63 7.99 -1.77
C ARG A 80 -10.70 7.02 -1.26
N PHE A 81 -11.92 7.08 -1.79
CA PHE A 81 -13.03 6.25 -1.34
C PHE A 81 -13.29 5.06 -2.28
N CYS A 82 -12.39 4.81 -3.24
CA CYS A 82 -12.60 3.81 -4.28
C CYS A 82 -12.70 2.38 -3.71
N ALA A 83 -11.78 2.00 -2.83
CA ALA A 83 -11.77 0.67 -2.20
C ALA A 83 -13.02 0.43 -1.35
N GLU A 84 -13.36 1.36 -0.46
CA GLU A 84 -14.55 1.27 0.40
C GLU A 84 -15.85 1.26 -0.42
N ARG A 85 -15.94 2.07 -1.47
CA ARG A 85 -17.13 2.09 -2.33
C ARG A 85 -17.32 0.78 -3.06
N LEU A 86 -16.24 0.17 -3.59
CA LEU A 86 -16.29 -1.12 -4.25
C LEU A 86 -16.72 -2.21 -3.26
N ARG A 87 -16.13 -2.24 -2.06
CA ARG A 87 -16.49 -3.19 -1.00
C ARG A 87 -17.97 -3.09 -0.64
N SER A 88 -18.46 -1.87 -0.42
CA SER A 88 -19.88 -1.60 -0.15
C SER A 88 -20.78 -2.06 -1.31
N LEU A 89 -20.39 -1.82 -2.56
CA LEU A 89 -21.16 -2.23 -3.74
C LEU A 89 -21.23 -3.76 -3.89
N LEU A 90 -20.11 -4.46 -3.73
CA LEU A 90 -20.05 -5.91 -3.79
C LEU A 90 -20.92 -6.55 -2.70
N TYR A 91 -20.92 -5.97 -1.49
CA TYR A 91 -21.78 -6.42 -0.40
C TYR A 91 -23.27 -6.19 -0.70
N THR A 92 -23.64 -5.01 -1.24
CA THR A 92 -25.04 -4.72 -1.62
C THR A 92 -25.56 -5.61 -2.76
N LEU A 93 -24.67 -6.07 -3.65
CA LEU A 93 -25.02 -6.97 -4.75
C LEU A 93 -25.06 -8.45 -4.34
N GLU A 94 -24.77 -8.77 -3.07
CA GLU A 94 -24.80 -10.14 -2.52
C GLU A 94 -23.98 -11.15 -3.34
N ILE A 95 -22.83 -10.71 -3.88
CA ILE A 95 -21.96 -11.56 -4.70
C ILE A 95 -21.26 -12.58 -3.78
N THR A 96 -21.43 -13.86 -4.10
CA THR A 96 -20.88 -14.98 -3.31
C THR A 96 -19.41 -15.24 -3.58
N ASP A 97 -18.93 -15.03 -4.82
CA ASP A 97 -17.53 -15.28 -5.19
C ASP A 97 -16.75 -13.97 -5.32
N LEU A 98 -15.89 -13.71 -4.33
CA LEU A 98 -15.02 -12.53 -4.31
C LEU A 98 -13.70 -12.75 -5.06
N ALA A 99 -13.34 -14.00 -5.39
CA ALA A 99 -12.08 -14.31 -6.06
C ALA A 99 -12.07 -13.77 -7.50
N ASP A 100 -13.21 -13.89 -8.19
CA ASP A 100 -13.41 -13.37 -9.55
C ASP A 100 -13.21 -11.85 -9.64
N PHE A 101 -13.52 -11.11 -8.56
CA PHE A 101 -13.37 -9.66 -8.47
C PHE A 101 -12.02 -9.23 -7.87
N SER A 102 -11.09 -10.16 -7.63
CA SER A 102 -9.77 -9.84 -7.08
C SER A 102 -8.99 -8.78 -7.89
N PRO A 103 -8.99 -8.77 -9.25
CA PRO A 103 -8.26 -7.74 -10.00
C PRO A 103 -8.90 -6.35 -9.86
N LEU A 104 -10.23 -6.30 -9.69
CA LEU A 104 -10.96 -5.04 -9.51
C LEU A 104 -10.68 -4.45 -8.13
N THR A 105 -10.67 -5.32 -7.11
CA THR A 105 -10.26 -4.96 -5.74
C THR A 105 -8.82 -4.46 -5.71
N LEU A 106 -7.90 -5.12 -6.44
CA LEU A 106 -6.51 -4.67 -6.55
C LEU A 106 -6.42 -3.26 -7.16
N LEU A 107 -7.15 -3.00 -8.25
CA LEU A 107 -7.19 -1.67 -8.88
C LEU A 107 -7.77 -0.61 -7.94
N ALA A 108 -8.83 -0.92 -7.19
CA ALA A 108 -9.46 0.00 -6.26
C ALA A 108 -8.55 0.31 -5.05
N ASN A 109 -7.83 -0.69 -4.55
CA ASN A 109 -6.82 -0.52 -3.51
C ASN A 109 -5.66 0.34 -4.00
N PHE A 110 -5.14 0.08 -5.21
CA PHE A 110 -4.12 0.92 -5.84
C PHE A 110 -4.58 2.38 -5.96
N ALA A 111 -5.80 2.61 -6.46
CA ALA A 111 -6.36 3.96 -6.60
C ALA A 111 -6.40 4.70 -5.25
N THR A 112 -6.84 3.99 -4.21
CA THR A 112 -6.93 4.51 -2.86
C THR A 112 -5.54 4.85 -2.30
N LEU A 113 -4.57 3.96 -2.48
CA LEU A 113 -3.19 4.16 -2.03
C LEU A 113 -2.53 5.36 -2.70
N VAL A 114 -2.59 5.46 -4.03
CA VAL A 114 -2.02 6.57 -4.81
C VAL A 114 -2.63 7.93 -4.38
N SER A 115 -3.91 7.94 -4.05
CA SER A 115 -4.60 9.16 -3.58
C SER A 115 -4.27 9.55 -2.14
N THR A 116 -3.78 8.61 -1.34
CA THR A 116 -3.60 8.75 0.11
C THR A 116 -2.15 9.07 0.41
N TYR A 117 -1.24 8.19 -0.01
CA TYR A 117 0.18 8.32 0.28
C TYR A 117 0.92 8.99 -0.86
N ALA A 118 1.61 10.10 -0.54
CA ALA A 118 2.44 10.83 -1.49
C ALA A 118 3.93 10.78 -1.12
N LYS A 119 4.25 10.95 0.16
CA LYS A 119 5.63 10.96 0.65
C LYS A 119 6.11 9.52 0.89
N GLY A 120 7.30 9.20 0.42
CA GLY A 120 7.91 7.87 0.62
C GLY A 120 7.41 6.78 -0.34
N PHE A 121 6.55 7.12 -1.30
CA PHE A 121 6.06 6.18 -2.31
C PHE A 121 6.52 6.59 -3.70
N THR A 122 6.74 5.60 -4.56
CA THR A 122 7.12 5.80 -5.96
C THR A 122 6.29 4.88 -6.85
N ILE A 123 5.94 5.36 -8.04
CA ILE A 123 5.33 4.55 -9.09
C ILE A 123 6.43 4.26 -10.11
N ILE A 124 6.65 2.98 -10.39
CA ILE A 124 7.63 2.52 -11.38
C ILE A 124 6.87 1.70 -12.42
N ILE A 125 7.03 2.04 -13.68
CA ILE A 125 6.44 1.33 -14.82
C ILE A 125 7.58 0.69 -15.59
N GLU A 126 7.58 -0.65 -15.65
CA GLU A 126 8.58 -1.44 -16.36
C GLU A 126 7.90 -2.12 -17.55
N PRO A 127 8.28 -1.80 -18.79
CA PRO A 127 7.65 -2.36 -19.99
C PRO A 127 8.06 -3.81 -20.31
N PHE A 128 9.23 -4.21 -19.84
CA PHE A 128 9.86 -5.51 -20.11
C PHE A 128 10.40 -6.06 -18.79
N ASP A 129 10.43 -7.39 -18.68
CA ASP A 129 11.12 -8.08 -17.59
C ASP A 129 12.63 -8.12 -17.90
N ASP A 130 13.47 -7.88 -16.89
CA ASP A 130 14.93 -7.97 -16.97
C ASP A 130 15.40 -9.30 -17.55
N ARG A 131 14.67 -10.39 -17.26
CA ARG A 131 15.03 -11.74 -17.72
C ARG A 131 14.66 -11.99 -19.19
N THR A 132 13.68 -11.27 -19.72
CA THR A 132 13.17 -11.43 -21.09
C THR A 132 12.89 -10.07 -21.75
N PRO A 133 13.93 -9.34 -22.20
CA PRO A 133 13.80 -7.96 -22.68
C PRO A 133 13.04 -7.83 -24.00
N THR A 134 12.86 -8.92 -24.75
CA THR A 134 12.17 -8.93 -26.05
C THR A 134 10.67 -9.21 -25.95
N ILE A 135 10.18 -9.67 -24.79
CA ILE A 135 8.77 -9.97 -24.58
C ILE A 135 8.14 -8.79 -23.84
N ALA A 136 7.15 -8.16 -24.46
CA ALA A 136 6.41 -7.06 -23.83
C ALA A 136 5.54 -7.61 -22.69
N ASN A 137 5.95 -7.32 -21.46
CA ASN A 137 5.21 -7.67 -20.25
C ASN A 137 5.20 -6.45 -19.31
N PRO A 138 4.33 -5.45 -19.58
CA PRO A 138 4.35 -4.22 -18.83
C PRO A 138 3.77 -4.42 -17.43
N ILE A 139 4.56 -4.05 -16.43
CA ILE A 139 4.19 -4.09 -15.02
C ILE A 139 4.27 -2.70 -14.40
N LEU A 140 3.38 -2.43 -13.45
CA LEU A 140 3.35 -1.19 -12.69
C LEU A 140 3.52 -1.51 -11.21
N HIS A 141 4.61 -1.05 -10.64
CA HIS A 141 4.93 -1.16 -9.23
C HIS A 141 4.55 0.12 -8.50
N PHE A 142 3.70 -0.01 -7.49
CA PHE A 142 3.49 1.02 -6.48
C PHE A 142 4.30 0.64 -5.24
N SER A 143 5.53 1.16 -5.17
CA SER A 143 6.51 0.74 -4.17
C SER A 143 6.56 1.74 -3.01
N CYS A 144 6.49 1.22 -1.78
CA CYS A 144 6.76 1.98 -0.57
C CYS A 144 8.26 1.91 -0.25
N MET A 145 8.90 3.07 -0.10
CA MET A 145 10.31 3.19 0.30
C MET A 145 10.47 3.52 1.78
N ASP A 146 9.39 3.85 2.48
CA ASP A 146 9.40 4.29 3.87
C ASP A 146 8.70 3.25 4.77
N ALA A 147 9.51 2.39 5.40
CA ALA A 147 9.01 1.34 6.28
C ALA A 147 8.41 1.88 7.59
N SER A 148 8.77 3.10 8.00
CA SER A 148 8.25 3.72 9.24
C SER A 148 6.73 3.89 9.19
N LEU A 149 6.16 4.14 8.00
CA LEU A 149 4.73 4.37 7.80
C LEU A 149 3.87 3.16 8.19
N ALA A 150 4.40 1.94 8.04
CA ALA A 150 3.67 0.72 8.38
C ALA A 150 3.66 0.45 9.89
N ILE A 151 4.77 0.74 10.58
CA ILE A 151 4.93 0.44 12.01
C ILE A 151 4.46 1.59 12.92
N LYS A 152 4.41 2.83 12.40
CA LYS A 152 3.96 4.01 13.12
C LYS A 152 2.70 3.83 13.99
N PRO A 153 1.57 3.27 13.49
CA PRO A 153 0.39 3.09 14.33
C PRO A 153 0.61 2.08 15.47
N VAL A 154 1.54 1.13 15.33
CA VAL A 154 1.87 0.19 16.41
C VAL A 154 2.57 0.93 17.55
N PHE A 155 3.52 1.81 17.23
CA PHE A 155 4.21 2.62 18.25
C PHE A 155 3.31 3.68 18.89
N GLU A 156 2.32 4.21 18.18
CA GLU A 156 1.35 5.17 18.75
C GLU A 156 0.28 4.49 19.62
N ARG A 157 -0.09 3.24 19.30
CA ARG A 157 -1.15 2.50 20.03
C ARG A 157 -0.66 1.85 21.32
N PHE A 158 0.54 1.27 21.31
CA PHE A 158 1.05 0.48 22.42
C PHE A 158 2.07 1.26 23.23
N GLN A 159 1.95 1.23 24.56
CA GLN A 159 2.85 1.94 25.47
C GLN A 159 4.29 1.42 25.39
N SER A 160 4.48 0.11 25.25
CA SER A 160 5.79 -0.53 25.15
C SER A 160 5.77 -1.63 24.09
N VAL A 161 6.67 -1.52 23.12
CA VAL A 161 6.87 -2.51 22.05
C VAL A 161 8.29 -3.05 22.18
N ILE A 162 8.42 -4.36 22.33
CA ILE A 162 9.71 -5.05 22.48
C ILE A 162 10.00 -5.83 21.20
N ILE A 163 11.10 -5.47 20.51
CA ILE A 163 11.57 -6.17 19.32
C ILE A 163 12.73 -7.08 19.73
N THR A 164 12.54 -8.40 19.62
CA THR A 164 13.57 -9.41 19.90
C THR A 164 13.84 -10.24 18.65
N SER A 165 15.11 -10.34 18.25
CA SER A 165 15.54 -11.33 17.26
C SER A 165 17.00 -11.72 17.54
N GLY A 166 17.33 -12.97 17.24
CA GLY A 166 18.68 -13.53 17.45
C GLY A 166 19.70 -13.14 16.39
N THR A 167 19.29 -12.42 15.34
CA THR A 167 20.12 -12.09 14.18
C THR A 167 20.14 -10.60 13.82
N LEU A 168 19.62 -9.72 14.70
CA LEU A 168 19.63 -8.28 14.44
C LEU A 168 21.06 -7.74 14.48
N SER A 169 21.52 -7.22 13.34
CA SER A 169 22.90 -6.78 13.15
C SER A 169 23.00 -5.84 11.95
N PRO A 170 23.53 -4.60 12.09
CA PRO A 170 23.80 -3.89 13.34
C PRO A 170 22.51 -3.37 14.00
N LEU A 171 22.46 -3.29 15.33
CA LEU A 171 21.26 -2.80 16.04
C LEU A 171 20.95 -1.32 15.75
N ASP A 172 21.95 -0.51 15.43
CA ASP A 172 21.82 0.94 15.24
C ASP A 172 21.01 1.35 14.00
N ILE A 173 20.79 0.43 13.06
CA ILE A 173 20.10 0.74 11.79
C ILE A 173 18.57 0.73 11.95
N TYR A 174 18.03 -0.15 12.80
CA TYR A 174 16.58 -0.34 12.93
C TYR A 174 15.86 0.91 13.45
N PRO A 175 16.36 1.61 14.49
CA PRO A 175 15.77 2.87 14.95
C PRO A 175 15.70 3.94 13.85
N LYS A 176 16.72 3.99 12.98
CA LYS A 176 16.82 4.98 11.90
C LYS A 176 15.87 4.68 10.74
N ILE A 177 15.69 3.41 10.39
CA ILE A 177 14.81 3.00 9.29
C ILE A 177 13.33 3.08 9.69
N LEU A 178 13.01 2.69 10.93
CA LEU A 178 11.64 2.57 11.41
C LEU A 178 11.16 3.82 12.18
N ASP A 179 11.99 4.87 12.25
CA ASP A 179 11.72 6.16 12.91
C ASP A 179 11.22 6.03 14.36
N PHE A 180 11.96 5.27 15.18
CA PHE A 180 11.66 5.13 16.61
C PHE A 180 12.90 5.31 17.47
N HIS A 181 12.70 5.65 18.74
CA HIS A 181 13.76 5.90 19.72
C HIS A 181 13.67 4.85 20.85
N PRO A 182 14.41 3.74 20.79
CA PRO A 182 14.42 2.75 21.86
C PRO A 182 15.11 3.28 23.11
N VAL A 183 14.56 2.94 24.28
CA VAL A 183 15.21 3.20 25.58
C VAL A 183 16.38 2.24 25.81
N THR A 184 16.21 0.98 25.40
CA THR A 184 17.21 -0.08 25.57
C THR A 184 17.55 -0.70 24.23
N MET A 185 18.83 -0.70 23.87
CA MET A 185 19.37 -1.51 22.78
C MET A 185 20.45 -2.42 23.37
N ALA A 186 20.18 -3.72 23.41
CA ALA A 186 21.05 -4.70 24.04
C ALA A 186 21.32 -5.87 23.10
N THR A 187 22.59 -6.26 23.03
CA THR A 187 23.03 -7.50 22.39
C THR A 187 23.52 -8.45 23.48
N PHE A 188 22.95 -9.65 23.54
CA PHE A 188 23.40 -10.68 24.45
C PHE A 188 24.28 -11.68 23.71
N THR A 189 25.54 -11.77 24.11
CA THR A 189 26.45 -12.77 23.54
C THR A 189 26.10 -14.16 24.07
N MET A 190 26.04 -15.14 23.17
CA MET A 190 25.87 -16.53 23.58
C MET A 190 27.11 -17.01 24.33
N THR A 191 26.95 -17.43 25.58
CA THR A 191 27.97 -18.16 26.34
C THR A 191 27.77 -19.65 26.12
N LEU A 192 28.73 -20.31 25.46
CA LEU A 192 28.70 -21.76 25.21
C LEU A 192 29.87 -22.46 25.91
N ALA A 193 29.61 -23.60 26.54
CA ALA A 193 30.64 -24.45 27.15
C ALA A 193 31.49 -25.23 26.12
N ARG A 194 31.03 -25.29 24.86
CA ARG A 194 31.70 -25.95 23.72
C ARG A 194 31.49 -25.11 22.45
N VAL A 195 32.39 -25.21 21.48
CA VAL A 195 32.23 -24.54 20.18
C VAL A 195 31.10 -25.22 19.40
N CYS A 196 29.92 -24.59 19.34
CA CYS A 196 28.74 -25.14 18.65
C CYS A 196 28.54 -24.59 17.24
N LEU A 197 29.33 -23.60 16.81
CA LEU A 197 29.18 -22.90 15.53
C LEU A 197 30.57 -22.66 14.94
N CYS A 198 30.74 -22.97 13.65
CA CYS A 198 31.98 -22.73 12.90
C CYS A 198 31.62 -22.07 11.56
N PRO A 199 31.41 -20.73 11.53
CA PRO A 199 31.23 -20.03 10.27
C PRO A 199 32.53 -20.13 9.45
N MET A 200 32.41 -20.55 8.19
CA MET A 200 33.51 -20.72 7.25
C MET A 200 33.41 -19.72 6.08
N LEU A 201 34.49 -19.58 5.33
CA LEU A 201 34.62 -18.75 4.13
C LEU A 201 33.87 -19.35 2.94
#